data_AF-A0A7X2PH22-F1
#
_entry.id   AF-A0A7X2PH22-F1
#
_cell.length_a   1.000
_cell.length_b   1.000
_cell.length_c   1.000
_cell.angle_alpha   90.00
_cell.angle_beta   90.00
_cell.angle_gamma   90.00
#
_symmetry.space_group_name_H-M   'P 1'
#
loop_
_entity.id
_entity.type
_entity.pdbx_description
1 polymer ?
#
loop_
_entity_poly.entity_id
_entity_poly.type
_entity_poly.pdbx_seq_one_letter_code
_entity_poly.pdbx_strand_id
1 'polypeptide(L)'
;MNVPVNTFFEGRVDRLFDLAERVEQAFSEAGIEYRVVGGLAAYLYMEESEPDAGRLTKDIDIAVQRADLRRIAEAVEPFGLQHRLVAGLDMLGRWERRRRGEPST
;
A
#
# COMPACT_ATOMS: atom_id res chain seq x y z
N MET A 1 -19.45 17.27 24.41
CA MET A 1 -19.96 16.77 23.12
C MET A 1 -19.04 15.63 22.72
N ASN A 2 -19.48 14.38 22.88
CA ASN A 2 -18.66 13.20 22.59
C ASN A 2 -18.92 12.82 21.13
N VAL A 3 -18.06 13.27 20.22
CA VAL A 3 -18.11 12.82 18.83
C VAL A 3 -17.88 11.30 18.87
N PRO A 4 -18.80 10.47 18.36
CA PRO A 4 -18.53 9.04 18.24
C PRO A 4 -17.38 8.88 17.26
N VAL A 5 -16.16 8.73 17.80
CA VAL A 5 -14.96 8.38 17.07
C VAL A 5 -15.20 7.00 16.45
N ASN A 6 -15.36 6.97 15.12
CA ASN A 6 -15.50 5.72 14.39
C ASN A 6 -14.11 5.10 14.22
N THR A 7 -13.64 4.43 15.28
CA THR A 7 -12.31 3.82 15.40
C THR A 7 -12.00 2.84 14.26
N PHE A 8 -13.03 2.34 13.56
CA PHE A 8 -12.87 1.42 12.42
C PHE A 8 -12.57 2.12 11.09
N PHE A 9 -13.02 3.37 10.91
CA PHE A 9 -12.68 4.19 9.76
C PHE A 9 -11.27 4.78 9.95
N GLU A 10 -11.02 5.41 11.10
CA GLU A 10 -9.72 5.97 11.48
C GLU A 10 -8.62 4.92 11.39
N GLY A 11 -8.81 3.75 12.03
CA GLY A 11 -7.79 2.69 11.97
C GLY A 11 -7.55 2.10 10.57
N ARG A 12 -8.44 2.29 9.59
CA ARG A 12 -8.19 1.89 8.19
C ARG A 12 -7.40 2.95 7.44
N VAL A 13 -7.72 4.22 7.69
CA VAL A 13 -7.01 5.38 7.15
C VAL A 13 -5.57 5.38 7.67
N ASP A 14 -5.38 5.21 8.98
CA ASP A 14 -4.07 5.14 9.62
C ASP A 14 -3.21 4.03 9.03
N ARG A 15 -3.76 2.83 8.85
CA ARG A 15 -3.02 1.71 8.23
C ARG A 15 -2.61 1.98 6.78
N LEU A 16 -3.42 2.74 6.04
CA LEU A 16 -3.08 3.09 4.67
C LEU A 16 -1.95 4.12 4.64
N PHE A 17 -2.00 5.13 5.51
CA PHE A 17 -0.93 6.11 5.64
C PHE A 17 0.37 5.49 6.17
N ASP A 18 0.29 4.58 7.15
CA ASP A 18 1.44 3.80 7.62
C ASP A 18 2.08 2.98 6.49
N LEU A 19 1.27 2.41 5.59
CA LEU A 19 1.78 1.69 4.43
C LEU A 19 2.42 2.65 3.42
N ALA A 20 1.80 3.80 3.17
CA ALA A 20 2.32 4.83 2.27
C ALA A 20 3.67 5.36 2.76
N GLU A 21 3.81 5.64 4.05
CA GLU A 21 5.06 6.11 4.68
C GLU A 21 6.18 5.07 4.55
N ARG A 22 5.88 3.78 4.78
CA ARG A 22 6.88 2.71 4.61
C ARG A 22 7.34 2.57 3.16
N VAL A 23 6.42 2.72 2.20
CA VAL A 23 6.74 2.66 0.77
C VAL A 23 7.58 3.87 0.37
N GLU A 24 7.21 5.07 0.82
CA GLU A 24 8.00 6.27 0.62
C GLU A 24 9.42 6.04 1.13
N GLN A 25 9.58 5.59 2.37
CA GLN A 25 10.88 5.47 3.00
C GLN A 25 11.76 4.47 2.24
N ALA A 26 11.21 3.30 1.91
CA ALA A 26 11.92 2.27 1.16
C ALA A 26 12.37 2.76 -0.23
N PHE A 27 11.54 3.55 -0.89
CA PHE A 27 11.82 4.02 -2.25
C PHE A 27 12.79 5.19 -2.25
N SER A 28 12.64 6.10 -1.29
CA SER A 28 13.52 7.25 -1.07
C SER A 28 14.95 6.80 -0.74
N GLU A 29 15.10 5.85 0.21
CA GLU A 29 16.41 5.27 0.57
C GLU A 29 17.07 4.53 -0.60
N ALA A 30 16.28 3.91 -1.48
CA ALA A 30 16.77 3.18 -2.66
C ALA A 30 16.95 4.06 -3.91
N GLY A 31 16.57 5.34 -3.87
CA GLY A 31 16.57 6.23 -5.02
C GLY A 31 15.67 5.74 -6.17
N ILE A 32 14.47 5.26 -5.83
CA ILE A 32 13.49 4.73 -6.77
C ILE A 32 12.38 5.77 -6.97
N GLU A 33 12.21 6.22 -8.21
CA GLU A 33 11.11 7.11 -8.57
C GLU A 33 9.80 6.34 -8.67
N TYR A 34 8.75 6.90 -8.07
CA TYR A 34 7.39 6.37 -8.18
C TYR A 34 6.36 7.50 -8.23
N ARG A 35 5.13 7.15 -8.62
CA ARG A 35 3.97 8.04 -8.54
C ARG A 35 2.79 7.29 -7.95
N VAL A 36 2.09 7.92 -7.01
CA VAL A 36 0.80 7.38 -6.53
C VAL A 36 -0.22 7.46 -7.67
N VAL A 37 -0.93 6.37 -7.90
CA VAL A 37 -1.99 6.27 -8.91
C VAL A 37 -3.22 5.58 -8.29
N GLY A 38 -4.23 5.29 -9.11
CA GLY A 38 -5.40 4.52 -8.67
C GLY A 38 -6.26 5.24 -7.63
N GLY A 39 -6.83 4.45 -6.71
CA GLY A 39 -7.84 4.93 -5.76
C GLY A 39 -7.34 6.01 -4.80
N LEU A 40 -6.13 5.86 -4.25
CA LEU A 40 -5.54 6.85 -3.34
C LEU A 40 -5.28 8.18 -4.05
N ALA A 41 -4.76 8.16 -5.28
CA ALA A 41 -4.57 9.38 -6.05
C ALA A 41 -5.90 10.11 -6.30
N ALA A 42 -6.94 9.36 -6.72
CA ALA A 42 -8.27 9.94 -6.93
C ALA A 42 -8.87 10.52 -5.65
N TYR A 43 -8.70 9.82 -4.52
CA TYR A 43 -9.13 10.30 -3.21
C TYR A 43 -8.46 11.63 -2.85
N LEU A 44 -7.13 11.73 -2.96
CA LEU A 44 -6.38 12.95 -2.62
C LEU A 44 -6.79 14.15 -3.50
N TYR A 45 -7.10 13.93 -4.77
CA TYR A 45 -7.60 14.99 -5.65
C TYR A 45 -9.04 15.41 -5.36
N MET A 46 -9.89 14.47 -4.95
CA MET A 46 -11.30 14.75 -4.64
C MET A 46 -11.51 15.33 -3.25
N GLU A 47 -10.65 15.00 -2.28
CA GLU A 47 -10.77 15.48 -0.90
C GLU A 47 -10.78 17.01 -0.82
N GLU A 48 -10.00 17.68 -1.68
CA GLU A 48 -9.97 19.15 -1.74
C GLU A 48 -11.28 19.76 -2.24
N SER A 49 -12.02 19.07 -3.12
CA SER A 49 -13.24 19.61 -3.76
C SER A 49 -14.55 19.08 -3.16
N GLU A 50 -14.61 17.79 -2.82
CA GLU A 50 -15.80 17.06 -2.36
C GLU A 50 -15.39 15.98 -1.34
N PRO A 51 -15.14 16.35 -0.06
CA PRO A 51 -14.62 15.44 0.97
C PRO A 51 -15.46 14.17 1.17
N ASP A 52 -16.78 14.25 0.98
CA ASP A 52 -17.71 13.14 1.22
C ASP A 52 -17.84 12.18 0.03
N ALA A 53 -17.25 12.51 -1.13
CA ALA A 53 -17.31 11.68 -2.34
C ALA A 53 -16.20 10.60 -2.37
N GLY A 54 -15.16 10.77 -1.54
CA GLY A 54 -14.01 9.89 -1.50
C GLY A 54 -14.32 8.50 -0.93
N ARG A 55 -13.78 7.45 -1.56
CA ARG A 55 -13.75 6.09 -1.01
C ARG A 55 -12.30 5.65 -0.85
N LEU A 56 -11.94 5.25 0.36
CA LEU A 56 -10.63 4.64 0.61
C LEU A 56 -10.59 3.19 0.14
N THR A 57 -9.48 2.85 -0.51
CA THR A 57 -9.10 1.48 -0.87
C THR A 57 -8.36 0.80 0.28
N LYS A 58 -8.15 -0.51 0.19
CA LYS A 58 -7.36 -1.28 1.19
C LYS A 58 -5.88 -1.32 0.85
N ASP A 59 -5.54 -0.94 -0.38
CA ASP A 59 -4.25 -1.01 -1.04
C ASP A 59 -3.87 0.35 -1.64
N ILE A 60 -2.59 0.48 -1.97
CA ILE A 60 -2.02 1.66 -2.65
C ILE A 60 -1.50 1.20 -4.01
N ASP A 61 -1.95 1.86 -5.07
CA ASP A 61 -1.42 1.67 -6.40
C ASP A 61 -0.31 2.68 -6.67
N ILE A 62 0.83 2.19 -7.17
CA ILE A 62 1.97 3.03 -7.55
C ILE A 62 2.44 2.71 -8.95
N ALA A 63 2.76 3.74 -9.73
CA ALA A 63 3.43 3.62 -11.01
C ALA A 63 4.94 3.74 -10.80
N VAL A 64 5.68 2.80 -11.40
CA VAL A 64 7.15 2.70 -11.32
C VAL A 64 7.72 2.38 -12.70
N GLN A 65 9.03 2.58 -12.87
CA GLN A 65 9.72 2.06 -14.04
C GLN A 65 9.82 0.53 -13.92
N ARG A 66 9.36 -0.20 -14.95
CA ARG A 66 9.37 -1.68 -14.92
C ARG A 66 10.77 -2.28 -14.72
N ALA A 67 11.82 -1.56 -15.15
CA ALA A 67 13.20 -1.96 -14.95
C ALA A 67 13.61 -2.00 -13.47
N ASP A 68 12.95 -1.24 -12.60
CA ASP A 68 13.25 -1.16 -11.18
C ASP A 68 12.55 -2.24 -10.35
N LEU A 69 11.70 -3.11 -10.91
CA LEU A 69 10.95 -4.11 -10.14
C LEU A 69 11.83 -4.98 -9.23
N ARG A 70 13.03 -5.35 -9.69
CA ARG A 70 13.99 -6.09 -8.87
C ARG A 70 14.53 -5.24 -7.71
N ARG A 71 14.93 -3.99 -7.99
CA ARG A 71 15.41 -3.06 -6.96
C ARG A 71 14.32 -2.76 -5.93
N ILE A 72 13.08 -2.63 -6.38
CA ILE A 72 11.91 -2.45 -5.53
C ILE A 72 11.76 -3.65 -4.59
N ALA A 73 11.80 -4.88 -5.12
CA ALA A 73 11.67 -6.09 -4.31
C ALA A 73 12.74 -6.15 -3.20
N GLU A 74 14.00 -5.81 -3.53
CA GLU A 74 15.11 -5.77 -2.59
C GLU A 74 14.97 -4.62 -1.56
N ALA A 75 14.54 -3.43 -2.00
CA ALA A 75 14.41 -2.25 -1.14
C ALA A 75 13.31 -2.38 -0.08
N VAL A 76 12.22 -3.10 -0.38
CA VAL A 76 11.08 -3.20 0.54
C VAL A 76 11.17 -4.35 1.54
N GLU A 77 12.10 -5.28 1.35
CA GLU A 77 12.32 -6.43 2.25
C GLU A 77 12.59 -6.02 3.71
N PRO A 78 13.48 -5.04 4.01
CA PRO A 78 13.72 -4.57 5.38
C PRO A 78 12.47 -4.02 6.06
N PHE A 79 11.50 -3.52 5.28
CA PHE A 79 10.22 -2.99 5.75
C PHE A 79 9.17 -4.10 5.95
N GLY A 80 9.55 -5.35 5.69
CA GLY A 80 8.74 -6.56 5.84
C GLY A 80 7.72 -6.76 4.73
N LEU A 81 7.92 -6.12 3.57
CA LEU A 81 7.11 -6.33 2.37
C LEU A 81 7.85 -7.28 1.43
N GLN A 82 7.10 -8.00 0.60
CA GLN A 82 7.63 -8.96 -0.36
C GLN A 82 6.93 -8.78 -1.70
N HIS A 83 7.72 -8.77 -2.77
CA HIS A 83 7.21 -8.78 -4.14
C HIS A 83 6.67 -10.16 -4.53
N ARG A 84 5.51 -10.18 -5.20
CA ARG A 84 4.91 -11.36 -5.82
C ARG A 84 4.12 -10.98 -7.06
N LEU A 85 4.24 -11.77 -8.11
CA LEU A 85 3.31 -11.73 -9.24
C LEU A 85 2.02 -12.47 -8.86
N VAL A 86 0.91 -11.75 -8.74
CA VAL A 86 -0.41 -12.29 -8.39
C VAL A 86 -1.40 -11.93 -9.49
N ALA A 87 -2.01 -12.94 -10.12
CA ALA A 87 -2.97 -12.74 -11.21
C ALA A 87 -2.46 -11.81 -12.33
N GLY A 88 -1.15 -11.84 -12.62
CA GLY A 88 -0.51 -10.98 -13.62
C GLY A 88 -0.12 -9.57 -13.14
N LEU A 89 -0.36 -9.24 -11.87
CA LEU A 89 -0.01 -7.97 -11.26
C LEU A 89 1.21 -8.12 -10.33
N ASP A 90 2.15 -7.19 -10.45
CA ASP A 90 3.28 -7.05 -9.54
C ASP A 90 2.78 -6.46 -8.21
N MET A 91 2.74 -7.25 -7.13
CA MET A 91 2.20 -6.85 -5.82
C MET A 91 3.26 -6.87 -4.73
N LEU A 92 3.19 -5.88 -3.84
CA LEU A 92 3.95 -5.85 -2.59
C LEU A 92 3.02 -6.15 -1.42
N GLY A 93 3.37 -7.11 -0.59
CA GLY A 93 2.52 -7.48 0.54
C GLY A 93 3.26 -8.24 1.64
N ARG A 94 2.62 -8.29 2.81
CA ARG A 94 2.99 -9.21 3.89
C ARG A 94 2.32 -10.55 3.61
N TRP A 95 2.99 -11.40 2.85
CA TRP A 95 2.46 -12.73 2.60
C TRP A 95 2.69 -13.59 3.84
N GLU A 96 1.62 -14.19 4.38
CA GLU A 96 1.78 -15.19 5.41
C GLU A 96 2.59 -16.37 4.84
N ARG A 97 3.66 -16.74 5.54
CA ARG A 97 4.34 -18.01 5.28
C ARG A 97 3.33 -19.11 5.62
N ARG A 98 2.75 -19.77 4.60
CA ARG A 98 2.19 -21.11 4.80
C ARG A 98 3.27 -21.95 5.49
N ARG A 99 3.01 -22.44 6.70
CA ARG A 99 3.88 -23.45 7.29
C ARG A 99 3.84 -24.64 6.33
N ARG A 100 5.01 -25.14 5.91
CA ARG A 100 5.09 -26.42 5.19
C ARG A 100 4.42 -27.47 6.11
N GLY A 101 3.23 -27.96 5.74
CA GLY A 101 2.55 -29.06 6.42
C GLY A 101 1.11 -28.85 6.91
N GLU A 102 0.48 -27.67 6.77
CA GLU A 102 -0.95 -27.53 7.15
C GLU A 102 -1.88 -27.99 6.01
N PRO A 103 -2.81 -28.93 6.26
CA PRO A 103 -3.72 -29.44 5.24
C PRO A 103 -4.77 -28.37 4.87
N SER A 104 -5.21 -28.42 3.61
CA SER A 104 -6.30 -27.57 3.14
C SER A 104 -7.60 -28.04 3.77
N THR A 105 -8.22 -27.18 4.58
CA THR A 105 -9.67 -27.24 4.85
C THR A 105 -10.42 -26.45 3.79
#